data_AF-A0A8D0FD08-F1
#
_entry.id   AF-A0A8D0FD08-F1
#
_cell.length_a   1.000
_cell.length_b   1.000
_cell.length_c   1.000
_cell.angle_alpha   90.00
_cell.angle_beta   90.00
_cell.angle_gamma   90.00
#
_symmetry.space_group_name_H-M   'P 1'
#
loop_
_entity.id
_entity.type
_entity.pdbx_description
1 polymer ?
#
loop_
_entity_poly.entity_id
_entity_poly.type
_entity_poly.pdbx_seq_one_letter_code
_entity_poly.pdbx_strand_id
1 'polypeptide(L)'
;MASSLTCAGVVWAFLSFLCAAASCVGFFMPYWLLGSQLEKSVSFGTFRRCSYPVRDESRQTTVMVEQCGRYASFQAIPSAEWRICTVVTGLGCGLLLLVALTALMGCCVSELISRTVGRVAGGIQFLGGLLIGSGCALYPLGWDSEEVRQTCGNLSNQFELGESSS
;
A
#
# COMPACT_ATOMS: atom_id res chain seq x y z
N MET A 1 -27.85 11.67 23.91
CA MET A 1 -27.25 11.90 22.58
C MET A 1 -27.88 10.87 21.65
N ALA A 2 -28.98 11.21 20.98
CA ALA A 2 -29.70 10.28 20.12
C ALA A 2 -29.03 10.31 18.73
N SER A 3 -28.31 9.25 18.38
CA SER A 3 -27.82 9.07 17.01
C SER A 3 -29.03 8.85 16.09
N SER A 4 -29.19 9.71 15.10
CA SER A 4 -30.17 9.59 14.00
C SER A 4 -29.77 8.52 12.98
N LEU A 5 -28.61 7.87 13.19
CA LEU A 5 -28.05 6.85 12.32
C LEU A 5 -28.68 5.48 12.63
N THR A 6 -29.17 4.79 11.61
CA THR A 6 -29.66 3.42 11.76
C THR A 6 -28.51 2.49 12.18
N CYS A 7 -28.83 1.35 12.80
CA CYS A 7 -27.84 0.32 13.14
C CYS A 7 -26.95 -0.05 11.93
N ALA A 8 -27.54 -0.14 10.74
CA ALA A 8 -26.82 -0.37 9.49
C ALA A 8 -25.79 0.73 9.17
N GLY A 9 -26.11 2.00 9.43
CA GLY A 9 -25.18 3.11 9.22
C GLY A 9 -24.01 3.10 10.20
N VAL A 10 -24.24 2.71 11.46
CA VAL A 10 -23.18 2.55 12.47
C VAL A 10 -22.22 1.42 12.08
N VAL A 11 -22.77 0.27 11.66
CA VAL A 11 -21.97 -0.87 11.16
C VAL A 11 -21.17 -0.47 9.93
N TRP A 12 -21.79 0.24 8.98
CA TRP A 12 -21.10 0.74 7.78
C TRP A 12 -19.97 1.71 8.11
N ALA A 13 -20.16 2.63 9.05
CA ALA A 13 -19.11 3.56 9.48
C ALA A 13 -17.92 2.83 10.10
N PHE A 14 -18.19 1.88 11.01
CA PHE A 14 -17.14 1.08 11.64
C PHE A 14 -16.37 0.22 10.64
N LEU A 15 -17.07 -0.46 9.74
CA LEU A 15 -16.45 -1.26 8.69
C LEU A 15 -15.61 -0.38 7.75
N SER A 16 -16.12 0.79 7.37
CA SER A 16 -15.37 1.73 6.52
C SER A 16 -14.09 2.21 7.19
N PHE A 17 -14.12 2.47 8.50
CA PHE A 17 -12.92 2.80 9.27
C PHE A 17 -11.91 1.65 9.30
N LEU A 18 -12.36 0.43 9.59
CA LEU A 18 -11.48 -0.76 9.59
C LEU A 18 -10.84 -0.99 8.22
N CYS A 19 -11.62 -0.88 7.14
CA CYS A 19 -11.11 -1.00 5.78
C CYS A 19 -10.08 0.09 5.48
N ALA A 20 -10.36 1.36 5.80
CA ALA A 20 -9.43 2.46 5.56
C ALA A 20 -8.12 2.26 6.36
N ALA A 21 -8.21 1.84 7.63
CA ALA A 21 -7.05 1.55 8.46
C ALA A 21 -6.22 0.39 7.89
N ALA A 22 -6.85 -0.73 7.53
CA ALA A 22 -6.18 -1.88 6.95
C ALA A 22 -5.51 -1.55 5.61
N SER A 23 -6.18 -0.79 4.73
CA SER A 23 -5.61 -0.31 3.47
C SER A 23 -4.41 0.59 3.68
N CYS A 24 -4.48 1.52 4.65
CA CYS A 24 -3.34 2.37 4.98
C CYS A 24 -2.18 1.53 5.53
N VAL A 25 -2.43 0.65 6.49
CA VAL A 25 -1.39 -0.23 7.05
C VAL A 25 -0.74 -1.05 5.93
N GLY A 26 -1.53 -1.66 5.05
CA GLY A 26 -1.02 -2.40 3.90
C GLY A 26 -0.17 -1.53 2.97
N PHE A 27 -0.62 -0.31 2.68
CA PHE A 27 0.15 0.65 1.89
C PHE A 27 1.51 0.98 2.55
N PHE A 28 1.53 1.24 3.87
CA PHE A 28 2.76 1.56 4.61
C PHE A 28 3.66 0.35 4.91
N MET A 29 3.14 -0.87 4.81
CA MET A 29 3.86 -2.11 5.08
C MET A 29 4.99 -2.28 4.05
N PRO A 30 6.25 -2.55 4.47
CA PRO A 30 7.36 -2.73 3.53
C PRO A 30 7.48 -4.16 2.97
N TYR A 31 6.58 -5.07 3.34
CA TYR A 31 6.66 -6.50 3.03
C TYR A 31 5.73 -6.91 1.89
N TRP A 32 5.79 -6.22 0.76
CA TRP A 32 4.99 -6.58 -0.42
C TRP A 32 5.70 -7.64 -1.27
N LEU A 33 7.03 -7.53 -1.39
CA LEU A 33 7.86 -8.50 -2.07
C LEU A 33 9.13 -8.75 -1.24
N LEU A 34 9.41 -10.02 -0.93
CA LEU A 34 10.64 -10.42 -0.26
C LEU A 34 11.60 -11.03 -1.28
N GLY A 35 12.88 -10.70 -1.14
CA GLY A 35 13.98 -11.28 -1.89
C GLY A 35 15.21 -11.45 -1.01
N SER A 36 16.32 -11.90 -1.61
CA SER A 36 17.58 -12.10 -0.90
C SER A 36 18.76 -11.64 -1.74
N GLN A 37 19.63 -10.81 -1.16
CA GLN A 37 20.86 -10.34 -1.78
C GLN A 37 21.98 -10.43 -0.79
N LEU A 38 23.13 -10.95 -1.22
CA LEU A 38 24.34 -11.00 -0.40
C LEU A 38 24.10 -11.67 0.98
N GLU A 39 23.36 -12.80 0.98
CA GLU A 39 22.92 -13.56 2.18
C GLU A 39 22.02 -12.80 3.16
N LYS A 40 21.50 -11.63 2.77
CA LYS A 40 20.57 -10.83 3.58
C LYS A 40 19.20 -10.75 2.92
N SER A 41 18.14 -10.75 3.74
CA SER A 41 16.78 -10.56 3.25
C SER A 41 16.54 -9.10 2.89
N VAL A 42 15.96 -8.89 1.70
CA VAL A 42 15.56 -7.59 1.18
C VAL A 42 14.05 -7.57 1.05
N SER A 43 13.41 -6.48 1.45
CA SER A 43 11.97 -6.32 1.30
C SER A 43 11.65 -5.06 0.52
N PHE A 44 10.80 -5.19 -0.48
CA PHE A 44 10.28 -4.10 -1.28
C PHE A 44 8.83 -3.84 -0.91
N GLY A 45 8.51 -2.57 -0.70
CA GLY A 45 7.16 -2.03 -0.75
C GLY A 45 7.04 -1.02 -1.88
N THR A 46 5.84 -0.46 -2.03
CA THR A 46 5.51 0.53 -3.08
C THR A 46 6.36 1.80 -2.98
N PHE A 47 6.57 2.33 -1.77
CA PHE A 47 7.38 3.54 -1.53
C PHE A 47 8.47 3.39 -0.47
N ARG A 48 8.61 2.21 0.13
CA ARG A 48 9.65 1.86 1.11
C ARG A 48 10.45 0.65 0.64
N ARG A 49 11.71 0.61 1.04
CA ARG A 49 12.59 -0.55 0.90
C ARG A 49 13.28 -0.80 2.23
N CYS A 50 13.37 -2.06 2.61
CA CYS A 50 14.16 -2.50 3.75
C CYS A 50 15.34 -3.33 3.26
N SER A 51 16.50 -3.09 3.87
CA SER A 51 17.78 -3.69 3.50
C SER A 51 18.22 -3.25 2.09
N TYR A 52 19.13 -2.28 2.01
CA TYR A 52 19.63 -1.77 0.74
C TYR A 52 21.16 -1.69 0.72
N PRO A 53 21.79 -1.90 -0.45
CA PRO A 53 23.23 -1.80 -0.59
C PRO A 53 23.66 -0.32 -0.52
N VAL A 54 24.65 -0.03 0.31
CA VAL A 54 25.32 1.28 0.34
C VAL A 54 26.80 1.05 0.03
N ARG A 55 27.37 1.86 -0.87
CA ARG A 55 28.82 1.85 -1.08
C ARG A 55 29.48 2.60 0.07
N ASP A 56 30.30 1.89 0.82
CA ASP A 56 31.17 2.50 1.82
C ASP A 56 32.43 3.03 1.13
N GLU A 57 32.53 4.35 0.98
CA GLU A 57 33.68 5.00 0.34
C GLU A 57 35.00 4.74 1.10
N SER A 58 34.93 4.52 2.42
CA SER A 58 36.12 4.28 3.24
C SER A 58 36.73 2.90 3.03
N ARG A 59 35.92 1.90 2.66
CA ARG A 59 36.34 0.50 2.54
C ARG A 59 36.31 -0.01 1.11
N GLN A 60 35.80 0.78 0.16
CA GLN A 60 35.54 0.40 -1.24
C GLN A 60 34.67 -0.87 -1.39
N THR A 61 33.93 -1.25 -0.34
CA THR A 61 33.06 -2.42 -0.32
C THR A 61 31.60 -2.00 -0.25
N THR A 62 30.74 -2.71 -0.97
CA THR A 62 29.29 -2.53 -0.85
C THR A 62 28.81 -3.30 0.38
N VAL A 63 28.25 -2.59 1.36
CA VAL A 63 27.72 -3.17 2.60
C VAL A 63 26.19 -3.10 2.56
N MET A 64 25.53 -4.18 2.99
CA MET A 64 24.08 -4.20 3.18
C MET A 64 23.72 -3.49 4.47
N VAL A 65 22.92 -2.43 4.36
CA VAL A 65 22.39 -1.69 5.52
C VAL A 65 20.99 -2.21 5.84
N GLU A 66 20.83 -2.91 6.97
CA GLU A 66 19.55 -3.47 7.46
C GLU A 66 18.64 -2.38 8.06
N GLN A 67 18.32 -1.37 7.27
CA GLN A 67 17.40 -0.30 7.65
C GLN A 67 16.25 -0.21 6.65
N CYS A 68 15.08 0.20 7.15
CA CYS A 68 13.92 0.53 6.31
C CYS A 68 13.94 2.01 5.97
N GLY A 69 14.13 2.31 4.68
CA GLY A 69 14.18 3.67 4.15
C GLY A 69 13.02 3.96 3.19
N ARG A 70 12.69 5.23 3.05
CA ARG A 70 11.90 5.74 1.91
C ARG A 70 12.84 5.95 0.73
N TYR A 71 12.39 5.67 -0.50
CA TYR A 71 13.14 6.05 -1.69
C TYR A 71 13.46 7.56 -1.67
N ALA A 72 14.72 7.91 -1.99
CA ALA A 72 15.21 9.29 -1.90
C ALA A 72 14.36 10.26 -2.75
N SER A 73 13.91 9.80 -3.92
CA SER A 73 13.02 10.52 -4.82
C SER A 73 11.99 9.59 -5.45
N PHE A 74 10.93 10.15 -6.05
CA PHE A 74 9.92 9.37 -6.77
C PHE A 74 10.50 8.67 -8.02
N GLN A 75 11.58 9.22 -8.57
CA GLN A 75 12.31 8.64 -9.70
C GLN A 75 13.28 7.52 -9.28
N ALA A 76 13.55 7.37 -7.98
CA ALA A 76 14.37 6.28 -7.45
C ALA A 76 13.58 4.98 -7.25
N ILE A 77 12.26 4.98 -7.53
CA ILE A 77 11.44 3.77 -7.54
C ILE A 77 11.79 2.98 -8.82
N PRO A 78 12.11 1.67 -8.73
CA PRO A 78 12.73 0.88 -9.80
C PRO A 78 11.92 0.78 -11.09
N SER A 79 10.59 0.79 -11.00
CA SER A 79 9.69 0.58 -12.14
C SER A 79 8.62 1.67 -12.23
N ALA A 80 8.17 1.97 -13.45
CA ALA A 80 7.09 2.93 -13.67
C ALA A 80 5.76 2.41 -13.11
N GLU A 81 5.57 1.09 -13.16
CA GLU A 81 4.43 0.35 -12.64
C GLU A 81 4.30 0.55 -11.13
N TRP A 82 5.41 0.47 -10.38
CA TRP A 82 5.40 0.70 -8.93
C TRP A 82 5.18 2.17 -8.57
N ARG A 83 5.64 3.10 -9.40
CA ARG A 83 5.32 4.53 -9.25
C ARG A 83 3.82 4.78 -9.40
N ILE A 84 3.21 4.22 -10.46
CA ILE A 84 1.78 4.32 -10.70
C ILE A 84 1.02 3.64 -9.56
N CYS A 85 1.41 2.41 -9.18
CA CYS A 85 0.86 1.65 -8.06
C CYS A 85 0.84 2.48 -6.76
N THR A 86 1.95 3.17 -6.44
CA THR A 86 2.05 4.03 -5.26
C THR A 86 1.03 5.16 -5.31
N VAL A 87 0.90 5.83 -6.45
CA VAL A 87 -0.03 6.96 -6.62
C VAL A 87 -1.47 6.48 -6.54
N VAL A 88 -1.85 5.44 -7.28
CA VAL A 88 -3.25 4.97 -7.29
C VAL A 88 -3.66 4.38 -5.94
N THR A 89 -2.81 3.58 -5.30
CA THR A 89 -3.09 3.01 -3.97
C THR A 89 -3.15 4.10 -2.91
N GLY A 90 -2.23 5.07 -2.96
CA GLY A 90 -2.20 6.21 -2.03
C GLY A 90 -3.44 7.09 -2.17
N LEU A 91 -3.86 7.41 -3.39
CA LEU A 91 -5.10 8.15 -3.66
C LEU A 91 -6.33 7.37 -3.15
N GLY A 92 -6.39 6.07 -3.42
CA GLY A 92 -7.48 5.21 -2.93
C GLY A 92 -7.55 5.18 -1.40
N CYS A 93 -6.41 5.06 -0.71
CA CYS A 93 -6.35 5.14 0.75
C CYS A 93 -6.84 6.49 1.28
N GLY A 94 -6.46 7.60 0.62
CA GLY A 94 -6.93 8.94 0.96
C GLY A 94 -8.45 9.09 0.83
N LEU A 95 -9.04 8.56 -0.25
CA LEU A 95 -10.49 8.56 -0.46
C LEU A 95 -11.21 7.71 0.61
N LEU A 96 -10.69 6.53 0.94
CA LEU A 96 -11.28 5.68 1.99
C LEU A 96 -11.19 6.33 3.38
N LEU A 97 -10.08 6.99 3.71
CA LEU A 97 -9.95 7.75 4.95
C LEU A 97 -10.94 8.91 5.02
N LEU A 98 -11.13 9.65 3.93
CA LEU A 98 -12.13 10.72 3.85
C LEU A 98 -13.54 10.18 4.16
N VAL A 99 -13.91 9.05 3.54
CA VAL A 99 -15.21 8.39 3.79
C VAL A 99 -15.31 7.89 5.23
N ALA A 100 -14.27 7.25 5.76
CA ALA A 100 -14.26 6.76 7.14
C ALA A 100 -14.42 7.89 8.16
N LEU A 101 -13.67 8.99 8.01
CA LEU A 101 -13.75 10.14 8.91
C LEU A 101 -15.12 10.83 8.83
N THR A 102 -15.66 11.01 7.62
CA THR A 102 -17.01 11.59 7.45
C THR A 102 -18.10 10.69 8.04
N ALA A 103 -17.96 9.37 7.91
CA ALA A 103 -18.86 8.39 8.53
C ALA A 103 -18.81 8.43 10.06
N LEU A 104 -17.60 8.50 10.65
CA LEU A 104 -17.42 8.62 12.11
C LEU A 104 -17.99 9.94 12.65
N MET A 105 -17.77 11.05 11.94
CA MET A 105 -18.37 12.35 12.31
C MET A 105 -19.90 12.28 12.27
N GLY A 106 -20.48 11.56 11.32
CA GLY A 106 -21.93 11.32 11.25
C GLY A 106 -22.49 10.46 12.40
N CYS A 107 -21.67 9.66 13.08
CA CYS A 107 -22.08 8.96 14.30
C CYS A 107 -22.19 9.92 15.50
N CYS A 108 -21.33 10.95 15.54
CA CYS A 108 -21.27 11.94 16.62
C CYS A 108 -22.21 13.13 16.40
N VAL A 109 -22.53 13.46 15.14
CA VAL A 109 -23.35 14.61 14.75
C VAL A 109 -24.51 14.13 13.89
N SER A 110 -25.70 14.10 14.50
CA SER A 110 -26.94 13.53 13.96
C SER A 110 -27.45 14.17 12.66
N GLU A 111 -26.95 15.35 12.28
CA GLU A 111 -27.44 16.13 11.12
C GLU A 111 -26.52 16.04 9.89
N LEU A 112 -25.38 15.33 9.97
CA LEU A 112 -24.41 15.27 8.86
C LEU A 112 -24.77 14.23 7.80
N ILE A 113 -25.40 13.11 8.19
CA ILE A 113 -25.71 12.01 7.27
C ILE A 113 -27.12 12.14 6.70
N SER A 114 -27.18 12.72 5.50
CA SER A 114 -28.35 12.65 4.62
C SER A 114 -28.23 11.49 3.62
N ARG A 115 -29.35 11.08 3.01
CA ARG A 115 -29.37 10.04 1.96
C ARG A 115 -28.43 10.38 0.79
N THR A 116 -28.32 11.67 0.44
CA THR A 116 -27.41 12.13 -0.63
C THR A 116 -25.95 11.94 -0.24
N VAL A 117 -25.58 12.28 1.01
CA VAL A 117 -24.22 12.11 1.52
C VAL A 117 -23.83 10.63 1.54
N GLY A 118 -24.73 9.75 1.99
CA GLY A 118 -24.48 8.30 1.97
C GLY A 118 -24.25 7.76 0.56
N ARG A 119 -24.99 8.23 -0.45
CA ARG A 119 -24.79 7.82 -1.86
C ARG A 119 -23.45 8.32 -2.41
N VAL A 120 -23.10 9.58 -2.14
CA VAL A 120 -21.82 10.15 -2.57
C VAL A 120 -20.65 9.44 -1.88
N ALA A 121 -20.75 9.22 -0.56
CA ALA A 121 -19.75 8.50 0.21
C ALA A 121 -19.55 7.07 -0.29
N GLY A 122 -20.63 6.35 -0.59
CA GLY A 122 -20.56 5.02 -1.21
C GLY A 122 -19.89 5.04 -2.59
N GLY A 123 -20.16 6.05 -3.41
CA GLY A 123 -19.48 6.23 -4.70
C GLY A 123 -17.98 6.49 -4.57
N ILE A 124 -17.60 7.35 -3.61
CA ILE A 124 -16.18 7.63 -3.29
C ILE A 124 -15.50 6.37 -2.75
N GLN A 125 -16.18 5.62 -1.88
CA GLN A 125 -15.67 4.37 -1.32
C GLN A 125 -15.44 3.31 -2.40
N PHE A 126 -16.37 3.18 -3.34
CA PHE A 126 -16.23 2.30 -4.49
C PHE A 126 -15.05 2.69 -5.38
N LEU A 127 -14.91 3.98 -5.71
CA LEU A 127 -13.78 4.49 -6.48
C LEU A 127 -12.44 4.25 -5.74
N GLY A 128 -12.40 4.50 -4.43
CA GLY A 128 -11.22 4.23 -3.60
C GLY A 128 -10.83 2.75 -3.61
N GLY A 129 -11.81 1.85 -3.52
CA GLY A 129 -11.59 0.41 -3.65
C GLY A 129 -11.05 -0.01 -5.01
N LEU A 130 -11.59 0.55 -6.11
CA LEU A 130 -11.08 0.29 -7.47
C LEU A 130 -9.63 0.76 -7.64
N LEU A 131 -9.29 1.94 -7.10
CA LEU A 131 -7.94 2.47 -7.16
C LEU A 131 -6.94 1.58 -6.41
N ILE A 132 -7.27 1.14 -5.19
CA ILE A 132 -6.43 0.21 -4.42
C ILE A 132 -6.31 -1.13 -5.14
N GLY A 133 -7.43 -1.68 -5.62
CA GLY A 133 -7.43 -2.95 -6.37
C GLY A 133 -6.56 -2.88 -7.62
N SER A 134 -6.64 -1.77 -8.37
CA SER A 134 -5.78 -1.54 -9.54
C SER A 134 -4.31 -1.44 -9.15
N GLY A 135 -3.97 -0.77 -8.03
CA GLY A 135 -2.61 -0.71 -7.52
C GLY A 135 -2.05 -2.09 -7.18
N CYS A 136 -2.84 -2.91 -6.47
CA CYS A 136 -2.46 -4.29 -6.17
C CYS A 136 -2.25 -5.13 -7.43
N ALA A 137 -3.07 -4.94 -8.47
CA ALA A 137 -2.94 -5.64 -9.75
C ALA A 137 -1.73 -5.15 -10.57
N LEU A 138 -1.36 -3.87 -10.45
CA LEU A 138 -0.19 -3.30 -11.12
C LEU A 138 1.14 -3.69 -10.46
N TYR A 139 1.14 -4.00 -9.16
CA TYR A 139 2.38 -4.26 -8.41
C TYR A 139 3.22 -5.43 -8.99
N PRO A 140 2.63 -6.59 -9.35
CA PRO A 140 3.37 -7.69 -9.97
C PRO A 140 3.97 -7.35 -11.34
N LEU A 141 3.37 -6.43 -12.09
CA LEU A 141 3.88 -6.02 -13.40
C LEU A 141 5.25 -5.35 -13.31
N GLY A 142 5.59 -4.74 -12.17
CA GLY A 142 6.89 -4.12 -11.95
C GLY A 142 8.02 -5.09 -11.57
N TRP A 143 7.75 -6.40 -11.48
CA TRP A 143 8.75 -7.40 -11.08
C TRP A 143 9.84 -7.66 -12.12
N ASP A 144 9.61 -7.31 -13.40
CA ASP A 144 10.62 -7.44 -14.47
C ASP A 144 11.73 -6.38 -14.43
N SER A 145 11.69 -5.46 -13.45
CA SER A 145 12.76 -4.47 -13.29
C SER A 145 14.10 -5.14 -12.91
N GLU A 146 15.21 -4.60 -13.43
CA GLU A 146 16.56 -5.16 -13.22
C GLU A 146 16.91 -5.30 -11.74
N GLU A 147 16.51 -4.34 -10.90
CA GLU A 147 16.72 -4.38 -9.45
C GLU A 147 16.01 -5.57 -8.77
N VAL A 148 14.79 -5.89 -9.20
CA VAL A 148 14.01 -7.01 -8.65
C VAL A 148 14.57 -8.33 -9.14
N ARG A 149 14.93 -8.43 -10.43
CA ARG A 149 15.53 -9.64 -11.01
C ARG A 149 16.87 -9.99 -10.39
N GLN A 150 17.68 -8.98 -10.06
CA GLN A 150 18.92 -9.19 -9.32
C GLN A 150 18.64 -9.72 -7.91
N THR A 151 17.60 -9.19 -7.24
CA THR A 151 17.33 -9.46 -5.82
C THR A 151 16.51 -10.72 -5.53
N CYS A 152 15.66 -11.12 -6.47
CA CYS A 152 14.81 -12.29 -6.35
C CYS A 152 15.23 -13.43 -7.30
N GLY A 153 16.29 -13.23 -8.09
CA GLY A 153 16.77 -14.19 -9.07
C GLY A 153 15.79 -14.44 -10.24
N ASN A 154 16.11 -15.41 -11.09
CA ASN A 154 15.26 -15.83 -12.23
C ASN A 154 13.89 -16.45 -11.79
N LEU A 155 13.65 -16.56 -10.49
CA LEU A 155 12.37 -16.91 -9.85
C LEU A 155 11.38 -15.73 -9.82
N SER A 156 11.79 -14.52 -10.24
CA SER A 156 10.95 -13.32 -10.26
C SER A 156 10.11 -13.13 -11.54
N ASN A 157 10.05 -14.13 -12.41
CA ASN A 157 9.08 -14.11 -13.50
C ASN A 157 7.67 -14.02 -12.92
N GLN A 158 6.84 -13.19 -13.56
CA GLN A 158 5.56 -12.64 -13.11
C GLN A 158 4.51 -13.64 -12.57
N PHE A 159 4.78 -14.96 -12.61
CA PHE A 159 3.88 -16.05 -12.26
C PHE A 159 4.54 -17.32 -11.66
N GLU A 160 5.83 -17.32 -11.30
CA GLU A 160 6.45 -18.47 -10.62
C GLU A 160 6.27 -18.35 -9.10
N LEU A 161 5.29 -19.07 -8.54
CA LEU A 161 5.14 -19.23 -7.10
C LEU A 161 6.38 -20.00 -6.60
N GLY A 162 7.20 -19.34 -5.77
CA GLY A 162 8.45 -19.93 -5.27
C GLY A 162 8.21 -21.29 -4.60
N GLU A 163 9.04 -22.29 -4.97
CA GLU A 163 9.17 -23.51 -4.20
C GLU A 163 9.68 -23.15 -2.79
N SER A 164 8.83 -23.36 -1.79
CA SER A 164 9.26 -23.47 -0.41
C SER A 164 9.99 -24.81 -0.25
N SER A 165 11.29 -24.85 -0.55
CA SER A 165 12.12 -26.00 -0.20
C SER A 165 12.32 -26.04 1.31
N SER A 166 11.69 -27.04 1.94
CA SER A 166 11.91 -27.47 3.33
C SER A 166 13.19 -28.29 3.46
#